data_AF-A0A7R9W4Z1-F1
#
_entry.id   AF-A0A7R9W4Z1-F1
#
_cell.length_a   1.000
_cell.length_b   1.000
_cell.length_c   1.000
_cell.angle_alpha   90.00
_cell.angle_beta   90.00
_cell.angle_gamma   90.00
#
_symmetry.space_group_name_H-M   'P 1'
#
loop_
_entity.id
_entity.type
_entity.pdbx_description
1 polymer ?
#
loop_
_entity_poly.entity_id
_entity_poly.type
_entity_poly.pdbx_seq_one_letter_code
_entity_poly.pdbx_strand_id
1 'polypeptide(L)'
;MISTVLKLRAGVIGSLHDPHFPSYRKSADTIFYNVSNMVYALLGSVGFMWLLVAGLIFLFLWPPTMDFMHTLLAWFLGLMITILLKMIMMILARKNLNVALYRTHPRGSNIWALAMECWNIGLGGGVVVGRITQFLLASAVWIGRIDVTFLDENVNLLGYGFDYTPTNFRKEILVHEAHRHPFIDRLGAMYMMRLKYGRRFSSDAGACWRRLFVLALMPWLLRYRDESGSDYERQSNLAATAQEDTETSDNQSSFTAASSKTKPQRENKVIQDLAGRVKVAVLHTRD
;
A
#
# COMPACT_ATOMS: atom_id res chain seq x y z
N MET A 1 12.73 -1.90 -2.98
CA MET A 1 13.59 -1.21 -1.98
C MET A 1 12.89 -0.02 -1.31
N ILE A 2 12.58 1.08 -2.02
CA ILE A 2 11.98 2.31 -1.43
C ILE A 2 10.66 1.99 -0.70
N SER A 3 9.80 1.17 -1.29
CA SER A 3 8.54 0.75 -0.66
C SER A 3 8.75 0.05 0.69
N THR A 4 9.75 -0.83 0.80
CA THR A 4 10.06 -1.55 2.05
C THR A 4 10.56 -0.59 3.13
N VAL A 5 11.42 0.36 2.77
CA VAL A 5 11.88 1.41 3.71
C VAL A 5 10.71 2.26 4.20
N LEU A 6 9.81 2.68 3.30
CA LEU A 6 8.63 3.45 3.66
C LEU A 6 7.67 2.66 4.55
N LYS A 7 7.45 1.37 4.25
CA LYS A 7 6.62 0.48 5.09
C LYS A 7 7.21 0.30 6.49
N LEU A 8 8.53 0.19 6.60
CA LEU A 8 9.21 0.07 7.89
C LEU A 8 9.12 1.37 8.70
N ARG A 9 9.29 2.54 8.06
CA ARG A 9 9.12 3.85 8.70
C ARG A 9 7.69 4.18 9.09
N ALA A 10 6.72 3.72 8.29
CA ALA A 10 5.30 3.86 8.59
C ALA A 10 4.81 2.89 9.68
N GLY A 11 5.68 1.99 10.18
CA GLY A 11 5.32 0.98 11.17
C GLY A 11 4.41 -0.12 10.63
N VAL A 12 4.26 -0.24 9.30
CA VAL A 12 3.50 -1.33 8.67
C VAL A 12 4.23 -2.66 8.85
N ILE A 13 5.56 -2.64 8.74
CA ILE A 13 6.41 -3.75 9.15
C ILE A 13 6.77 -3.47 10.61
N GLY A 14 6.39 -4.37 11.52
CA GLY A 14 6.70 -4.22 12.94
C GLY A 14 8.20 -4.02 13.15
N SER A 15 8.62 -3.05 13.97
CA SER A 15 10.04 -2.86 14.29
C SER A 15 10.32 -3.42 15.68
N LEU A 16 10.20 -2.59 16.70
CA LEU A 16 10.47 -2.90 18.10
C LEU A 16 9.44 -3.85 18.74
N HIS A 17 8.23 -3.90 18.19
CA HIS A 17 7.12 -4.70 18.72
C HIS A 17 7.08 -6.12 18.13
N ASP A 18 7.96 -6.43 17.17
CA ASP A 18 8.05 -7.76 16.57
C ASP A 18 8.72 -8.72 17.56
N PRO A 19 8.12 -9.87 17.91
CA PRO A 19 8.74 -10.86 18.82
C PRO A 19 10.09 -11.36 18.29
N HIS A 20 10.34 -11.29 16.99
CA HIS A 20 11.62 -11.70 16.37
C HIS A 20 12.68 -10.60 16.38
N PHE A 21 12.37 -9.39 16.89
CA PHE A 21 13.28 -8.26 16.91
C PHE A 21 14.66 -8.52 17.56
N PRO A 22 14.78 -9.29 18.66
CA PRO A 22 16.08 -9.62 19.24
C PRO A 22 17.00 -10.39 18.29
N SER A 23 16.45 -11.13 17.32
CA SER A 23 17.22 -11.86 16.30
C SER A 23 17.87 -10.89 15.30
N TYR A 24 17.16 -9.82 14.94
CA TYR A 24 17.67 -8.81 14.01
C TYR A 24 18.85 -8.00 14.59
N ARG A 25 18.96 -7.90 15.92
CA ARG A 25 20.07 -7.19 16.58
C ARG A 25 21.39 -7.97 16.59
N LYS A 26 21.35 -9.28 16.34
CA LYS A 26 22.55 -10.14 16.34
C LYS A 26 23.22 -10.15 14.97
N SER A 27 24.54 -10.19 14.98
CA SER A 27 25.39 -10.37 13.79
C SER A 27 25.20 -9.26 12.75
N ALA A 28 25.52 -8.02 13.12
CA ALA A 28 25.54 -6.89 12.18
C ALA A 28 26.52 -7.11 11.01
N ASP A 29 27.54 -7.95 11.21
CA ASP A 29 28.52 -8.29 10.17
C ASP A 29 27.91 -9.00 8.97
N THR A 30 26.71 -9.61 9.09
CA THR A 30 26.07 -10.28 7.94
C THR A 30 25.54 -9.30 6.89
N ILE A 31 25.52 -8.00 7.19
CA ILE A 31 25.09 -6.95 6.27
C ILE A 31 26.00 -6.85 5.04
N PHE A 32 27.30 -7.13 5.19
CA PHE A 32 28.25 -7.07 4.06
C PHE A 32 27.92 -8.07 2.94
N TYR A 33 27.20 -9.16 3.26
CA TYR A 33 26.76 -10.13 2.26
C TYR A 33 25.66 -9.60 1.35
N ASN A 34 24.92 -8.55 1.72
CA ASN A 34 23.81 -8.04 0.90
C ASN A 34 24.30 -7.51 -0.45
N VAL A 35 25.44 -6.82 -0.48
CA VAL A 35 26.02 -6.30 -1.73
C VAL A 35 26.41 -7.46 -2.65
N SER A 36 27.11 -8.47 -2.12
CA SER A 36 27.46 -9.68 -2.89
C SER A 36 26.22 -10.41 -3.37
N ASN A 37 25.21 -10.59 -2.51
CA ASN A 37 23.95 -11.22 -2.87
C ASN A 37 23.24 -10.46 -4.00
N MET A 38 23.24 -9.12 -3.98
CA MET A 38 22.68 -8.32 -5.09
C MET A 38 23.43 -8.56 -6.41
N VAL A 39 24.76 -8.57 -6.38
CA VAL A 39 25.58 -8.80 -7.58
C VAL A 39 25.36 -10.20 -8.14
N TYR A 40 25.40 -11.24 -7.29
CA TYR A 40 25.16 -12.62 -7.72
C TYR A 40 23.72 -12.85 -8.16
N ALA A 41 22.74 -12.24 -7.50
CA ALA A 41 21.35 -12.33 -7.92
C ALA A 41 21.10 -11.63 -9.27
N LEU A 42 21.77 -10.49 -9.52
CA LEU A 42 21.71 -9.82 -10.82
C LEU A 42 22.37 -10.67 -11.92
N LEU A 43 23.59 -11.16 -11.69
CA LEU A 43 24.29 -12.04 -12.64
C LEU A 43 23.51 -13.33 -12.90
N GLY A 44 23.01 -13.95 -11.84
CA GLY A 44 22.19 -15.15 -11.89
C GLY A 44 20.90 -14.95 -12.68
N SER A 45 20.16 -13.86 -12.40
CA SER A 45 18.92 -13.54 -13.11
C SER A 45 19.14 -13.22 -14.58
N VAL A 46 20.17 -12.44 -14.93
CA VAL A 46 20.54 -12.16 -16.33
C VAL A 46 20.95 -13.44 -17.05
N GLY A 47 21.81 -14.26 -16.44
CA GLY A 47 22.26 -15.53 -17.02
C GLY A 47 21.12 -16.52 -17.20
N PHE A 48 20.22 -16.63 -16.22
CA PHE A 48 19.04 -17.49 -16.31
C PHE A 48 18.07 -17.01 -17.39
N MET A 49 17.79 -15.71 -17.48
CA MET A 49 16.92 -15.15 -18.52
C MET A 49 17.50 -15.39 -19.92
N TRP A 50 18.81 -15.19 -20.08
CA TRP A 50 19.49 -15.49 -21.33
C TRP A 50 19.39 -16.97 -21.68
N LEU A 51 19.64 -17.87 -20.72
CA LEU A 51 19.53 -19.32 -20.91
C LEU A 51 18.10 -19.74 -21.27
N LEU A 52 17.08 -19.16 -20.65
CA LEU A 52 15.68 -19.46 -20.94
C LEU A 52 15.33 -19.05 -22.38
N VAL A 53 15.63 -17.80 -22.76
CA VAL A 53 15.31 -17.28 -24.10
C VAL A 53 16.14 -17.97 -25.19
N ALA A 54 17.46 -18.04 -25.00
CA ALA A 54 18.35 -18.70 -25.95
C ALA A 54 18.06 -20.20 -26.05
N GLY A 55 17.77 -20.86 -24.92
CA GLY A 55 17.38 -22.26 -24.88
C GLY A 55 16.06 -22.52 -25.61
N LEU A 56 15.07 -21.66 -25.43
CA LEU A 56 13.80 -21.77 -26.17
C LEU A 56 14.03 -21.61 -27.68
N ILE A 57 14.77 -20.57 -28.11
CA ILE A 57 15.12 -20.38 -29.53
C ILE A 57 15.90 -21.57 -30.07
N PHE A 58 16.91 -22.03 -29.34
CA PHE A 58 17.75 -23.16 -29.70
C PHE A 58 16.93 -24.45 -29.89
N LEU A 59 15.97 -24.72 -29.01
CA LEU A 59 15.08 -25.89 -29.12
C LEU A 59 14.22 -25.86 -30.39
N PHE A 60 13.85 -24.68 -30.88
CA PHE A 60 13.13 -24.52 -32.16
C PHE A 60 14.04 -24.60 -33.38
N LEU A 61 15.32 -24.20 -33.27
CA LEU A 61 16.26 -24.22 -34.38
C LEU A 61 16.98 -25.58 -34.55
N TRP A 62 17.11 -26.36 -33.47
CA TRP A 62 17.87 -27.60 -33.48
C TRP A 62 17.09 -28.73 -34.18
N PRO A 63 17.60 -29.29 -35.31
CA PRO A 63 16.79 -30.19 -36.16
C PRO A 63 16.26 -31.43 -35.42
N PRO A 64 17.03 -32.13 -34.57
CA PRO A 64 16.51 -33.25 -33.78
C PRO A 64 15.33 -32.93 -32.84
N THR A 65 15.18 -31.69 -32.35
CA THR A 65 14.10 -31.32 -31.41
C THR A 65 12.93 -30.60 -32.09
N MET A 66 13.13 -30.16 -33.34
CA MET A 66 12.17 -29.34 -34.08
C MET A 66 10.80 -30.02 -34.22
N ASP A 67 10.76 -31.29 -34.62
CA ASP A 67 9.51 -32.04 -34.81
C ASP A 67 8.71 -32.20 -33.51
N PHE A 68 9.43 -32.46 -32.41
CA PHE A 68 8.82 -32.53 -31.08
C PHE A 68 8.24 -31.18 -30.66
N MET A 69 8.97 -30.08 -30.88
CA MET A 69 8.51 -28.73 -30.53
C MET A 69 7.29 -28.29 -31.34
N HIS A 70 7.22 -28.64 -32.63
CA HIS A 70 6.02 -28.38 -33.43
C HIS A 70 4.81 -29.19 -32.96
N THR A 71 5.02 -30.45 -32.59
CA THR A 71 3.97 -31.28 -32.01
C THR A 71 3.46 -30.67 -30.70
N LEU A 72 4.37 -30.29 -29.81
CA LEU A 72 4.05 -29.62 -28.55
C LEU A 72 3.28 -28.31 -28.77
N LEU A 73 3.67 -27.51 -29.77
CA LEU A 73 2.97 -26.28 -30.15
C LEU A 73 1.55 -26.56 -30.65
N ALA A 74 1.34 -27.61 -31.45
CA ALA A 74 0.02 -28.04 -31.88
C ALA A 74 -0.86 -28.46 -30.70
N TRP A 75 -0.30 -29.15 -29.70
CA TRP A 75 -0.98 -29.48 -28.45
C TRP A 75 -1.40 -28.22 -27.67
N PHE A 76 -0.52 -27.23 -27.53
CA PHE A 76 -0.86 -25.95 -26.89
C PHE A 76 -1.94 -25.19 -27.63
N LEU A 77 -1.90 -25.17 -28.96
CA LEU A 77 -2.93 -24.53 -29.78
C LEU A 77 -4.29 -25.22 -29.59
N GLY A 78 -4.32 -26.55 -29.60
CA GLY A 78 -5.53 -27.33 -29.30
C GLY A 78 -6.08 -27.02 -27.91
N LEU A 79 -5.22 -27.00 -26.89
CA LEU A 79 -5.60 -26.64 -25.53
C LEU A 79 -6.18 -25.22 -25.46
N MET A 80 -5.55 -24.24 -26.10
CA MET A 80 -6.06 -22.86 -26.16
C MET A 80 -7.45 -22.78 -26.79
N ILE A 81 -7.68 -23.49 -27.90
CA ILE A 81 -9.00 -23.56 -28.55
C ILE A 81 -10.05 -24.17 -27.59
N THR A 82 -9.71 -25.25 -26.87
CA THR A 82 -10.65 -25.87 -25.91
C THR A 82 -11.01 -24.93 -24.75
N ILE A 83 -10.05 -24.14 -24.24
CA ILE A 83 -10.31 -23.14 -23.19
C ILE A 83 -11.21 -22.03 -23.72
N LEU A 84 -10.94 -21.52 -24.93
CA LEU A 84 -11.76 -20.49 -25.56
C LEU A 84 -13.20 -20.98 -25.78
N LEU A 85 -13.37 -22.18 -26.30
CA LEU A 85 -14.68 -22.82 -26.49
C LEU A 85 -15.42 -22.94 -25.14
N LYS A 86 -14.72 -23.40 -24.10
CA LYS A 86 -15.27 -23.47 -22.74
C LYS A 86 -15.69 -22.10 -22.22
N MET A 87 -14.90 -21.04 -22.44
CA MET A 87 -15.26 -19.68 -22.01
C MET A 87 -16.54 -19.19 -22.70
N ILE A 88 -16.67 -19.42 -24.01
CA ILE A 88 -17.87 -19.08 -24.79
C ILE A 88 -19.07 -19.86 -24.25
N MET A 89 -18.93 -21.17 -24.07
CA MET A 89 -19.93 -22.05 -23.47
C MET A 89 -20.36 -21.56 -22.08
N MET A 90 -19.41 -21.18 -21.21
CA MET A 90 -19.71 -20.62 -19.88
C MET A 90 -20.48 -19.31 -19.95
N ILE A 91 -20.18 -18.43 -20.91
CA ILE A 91 -20.86 -17.16 -21.07
C ILE A 91 -22.31 -17.40 -21.54
N LEU A 92 -22.50 -18.27 -22.54
CA LEU A 92 -23.82 -18.63 -23.06
C LEU A 92 -24.69 -19.31 -22.00
N ALA A 93 -24.14 -20.29 -21.28
CA ALA A 93 -24.87 -20.97 -20.21
C ALA A 93 -25.19 -20.04 -19.03
N ARG A 94 -24.26 -19.15 -18.65
CA ARG A 94 -24.53 -18.13 -17.64
C ARG A 94 -25.63 -17.18 -18.07
N LYS A 95 -25.67 -16.76 -19.33
CA LYS A 95 -26.71 -15.86 -19.83
C LYS A 95 -28.09 -16.52 -19.89
N ASN A 96 -28.15 -17.81 -20.24
CA ASN A 96 -29.42 -18.50 -20.50
C ASN A 96 -30.00 -19.23 -19.28
N LEU A 97 -29.14 -19.84 -18.44
CA LEU A 97 -29.58 -20.73 -17.36
C LEU A 97 -29.57 -20.08 -15.97
N ASN A 98 -28.81 -18.99 -15.83
CA ASN A 98 -28.63 -18.29 -14.56
C ASN A 98 -28.96 -16.81 -14.73
N VAL A 99 -29.62 -16.23 -13.73
CA VAL A 99 -29.76 -14.78 -13.62
C VAL A 99 -29.19 -14.41 -12.27
N ALA A 100 -28.01 -13.78 -12.28
CA ALA A 100 -27.18 -13.56 -11.10
C ALA A 100 -26.88 -14.88 -10.35
N LEU A 101 -27.23 -14.96 -9.07
CA LEU A 101 -27.01 -16.13 -8.20
C LEU A 101 -28.15 -17.16 -8.27
N TYR A 102 -29.22 -16.89 -9.03
CA TYR A 102 -30.39 -17.76 -9.10
C TYR A 102 -30.44 -18.57 -10.39
N ARG A 103 -30.86 -19.84 -10.27
CA ARG A 103 -31.07 -20.76 -11.40
C ARG A 103 -32.46 -20.56 -11.96
N THR A 104 -32.57 -20.15 -13.23
CA THR A 104 -33.89 -20.01 -13.89
C THR A 104 -34.44 -21.37 -14.33
N HIS A 105 -33.55 -22.29 -14.72
CA HIS A 105 -33.91 -23.64 -15.20
C HIS A 105 -33.10 -24.71 -14.45
N PRO A 106 -33.66 -25.36 -13.42
CA PRO A 106 -32.89 -26.26 -12.54
C PRO A 106 -32.39 -27.52 -13.26
N ARG A 107 -33.20 -28.12 -14.14
CA ARG A 107 -32.83 -29.33 -14.89
C ARG A 107 -31.65 -29.09 -15.83
N GLY A 108 -31.73 -28.03 -16.64
CA GLY A 108 -30.65 -27.66 -17.57
C GLY A 108 -29.38 -27.24 -16.84
N SER A 109 -29.52 -26.48 -15.75
CA SER A 109 -28.39 -26.05 -14.91
C SER A 109 -27.63 -27.25 -14.31
N ASN A 110 -28.32 -28.31 -13.86
CA ASN A 110 -27.66 -29.49 -13.31
C ASN A 110 -26.89 -30.30 -14.36
N ILE A 111 -27.47 -30.54 -15.55
CA ILE A 111 -26.78 -31.24 -16.64
C ILE A 111 -25.56 -30.44 -17.08
N TRP A 112 -25.71 -29.12 -17.21
CA TRP A 112 -24.62 -28.23 -17.57
C TRP A 112 -23.51 -28.23 -16.51
N ALA A 113 -23.86 -28.18 -15.23
CA ALA A 113 -22.90 -28.25 -14.14
C ALA A 113 -22.06 -29.53 -14.21
N LEU A 114 -22.71 -30.70 -14.39
CA LEU A 114 -22.02 -31.98 -14.52
C LEU A 114 -21.10 -32.03 -15.74
N ALA A 115 -21.55 -31.51 -16.89
CA ALA A 115 -20.71 -31.40 -18.08
C ALA A 115 -19.46 -30.52 -17.83
N MET A 116 -19.62 -29.42 -17.11
CA MET A 116 -18.52 -28.52 -16.76
C MET A 116 -17.60 -29.08 -15.69
N GLU A 117 -18.10 -29.88 -14.76
CA GLU A 117 -17.28 -30.62 -13.79
C GLU A 117 -16.39 -31.64 -14.50
N CYS A 118 -16.94 -32.47 -15.39
CA CYS A 118 -16.16 -33.39 -16.22
C CYS A 118 -15.09 -32.66 -17.04
N TRP A 119 -15.44 -31.52 -17.66
CA TRP A 119 -14.50 -30.70 -18.41
C TRP A 119 -13.40 -30.11 -17.50
N ASN A 120 -13.77 -29.66 -16.29
CA ASN A 120 -12.83 -29.13 -15.30
C ASN A 120 -11.86 -30.19 -14.80
N ILE A 121 -12.30 -31.45 -14.62
CA ILE A 121 -11.42 -32.56 -14.26
C ILE A 121 -10.35 -32.74 -15.34
N GLY A 122 -10.75 -32.73 -16.61
CA GLY A 122 -9.82 -32.82 -17.74
C GLY A 122 -8.80 -31.66 -17.79
N LEU A 123 -9.23 -30.43 -17.51
CA LEU A 123 -8.35 -29.26 -17.48
C LEU A 123 -7.56 -29.09 -16.16
N GLY A 124 -7.95 -29.79 -15.09
CA GLY A 124 -7.38 -29.62 -13.76
C GLY A 124 -5.88 -29.91 -13.72
N GLY A 125 -5.42 -30.92 -14.46
CA GLY A 125 -3.99 -31.21 -14.61
C GLY A 125 -3.21 -30.03 -15.20
N GLY A 126 -3.77 -29.36 -16.20
CA GLY A 126 -3.17 -28.17 -16.81
C GLY A 126 -3.04 -26.99 -15.85
N VAL A 127 -3.97 -26.83 -14.91
CA VAL A 127 -3.90 -25.77 -13.87
C VAL A 127 -2.74 -26.03 -12.90
N VAL A 128 -2.52 -27.29 -12.50
CA VAL A 128 -1.40 -27.65 -11.63
C VAL A 128 -0.07 -27.42 -12.33
N VAL A 129 0.07 -27.88 -13.57
CA VAL A 129 1.29 -27.63 -14.38
C VAL A 129 1.50 -26.13 -14.57
N GLY A 130 0.44 -25.39 -14.92
CA GLY A 130 0.50 -23.93 -15.06
C GLY A 130 0.95 -23.24 -13.77
N ARG A 131 0.47 -23.69 -12.60
CA ARG A 131 0.92 -23.18 -11.29
C ARG A 131 2.39 -23.47 -11.05
N ILE A 132 2.85 -24.70 -11.30
CA ILE A 132 4.27 -25.06 -11.14
C ILE A 132 5.14 -24.17 -12.04
N THR A 133 4.76 -24.00 -13.31
CA THR A 133 5.48 -23.12 -14.24
C THR A 133 5.47 -21.67 -13.76
N GLN A 134 4.33 -21.16 -13.27
CA GLN A 134 4.24 -19.83 -12.67
C GLN A 134 5.18 -19.69 -11.46
N PHE A 135 5.24 -20.69 -10.57
CA PHE A 135 6.15 -20.70 -9.43
C PHE A 135 7.63 -20.75 -9.84
N LEU A 136 7.97 -21.50 -10.89
CA LEU A 136 9.34 -21.54 -11.41
C LEU A 136 9.74 -20.21 -12.04
N LEU A 137 8.90 -19.64 -12.90
CA LEU A 137 9.16 -18.32 -13.50
C LEU A 137 9.18 -17.22 -12.44
N ALA A 138 8.27 -17.29 -11.47
CA ALA A 138 8.25 -16.44 -10.30
C ALA A 138 9.59 -16.53 -9.57
N SER A 139 10.05 -17.74 -9.19
CA SER A 139 11.32 -17.92 -8.49
C SER A 139 12.50 -17.32 -9.28
N ALA A 140 12.52 -17.50 -10.59
CA ALA A 140 13.58 -16.99 -11.46
C ALA A 140 13.62 -15.46 -11.53
N VAL A 141 12.45 -14.81 -11.58
CA VAL A 141 12.35 -13.34 -11.62
C VAL A 141 12.54 -12.74 -10.23
N TRP A 142 12.02 -13.39 -9.19
CA TRP A 142 12.09 -12.92 -7.80
C TRP A 142 13.43 -13.19 -7.13
N ILE A 143 14.27 -14.12 -7.61
CA ILE A 143 15.61 -14.35 -7.03
C ILE A 143 16.47 -13.07 -7.03
N GLY A 144 16.22 -12.17 -7.99
CA GLY A 144 16.88 -10.86 -8.09
C GLY A 144 16.47 -9.85 -7.01
N ARG A 145 15.36 -10.09 -6.30
CA ARG A 145 14.81 -9.16 -5.31
C ARG A 145 15.16 -9.58 -3.90
N ILE A 146 16.01 -8.78 -3.26
CA ILE A 146 16.41 -8.96 -1.86
C ILE A 146 15.39 -8.42 -0.84
N ASP A 147 14.40 -7.66 -1.29
CA ASP A 147 13.54 -6.83 -0.43
C ASP A 147 12.22 -7.49 -0.03
N VAL A 148 11.92 -8.68 -0.54
CA VAL A 148 10.68 -9.43 -0.32
C VAL A 148 11.02 -10.88 -0.03
N THR A 149 10.36 -11.47 0.96
CA THR A 149 10.46 -12.90 1.26
C THR A 149 9.79 -13.71 0.15
N PHE A 150 10.53 -14.66 -0.41
CA PHE A 150 10.01 -15.55 -1.44
C PHE A 150 9.19 -16.69 -0.83
N LEU A 151 9.66 -17.22 0.31
CA LEU A 151 8.95 -18.24 1.08
C LEU A 151 8.12 -17.60 2.19
N ASP A 152 7.03 -18.26 2.53
CA ASP A 152 6.26 -17.95 3.73
C ASP A 152 7.09 -18.23 5.00
N GLU A 153 6.91 -17.42 6.03
CA GLU A 153 7.68 -17.49 7.28
C GLU A 153 7.53 -18.84 8.01
N ASN A 154 6.44 -19.57 7.73
CA ASN A 154 6.18 -20.88 8.31
C ASN A 154 6.90 -22.03 7.60
N VAL A 155 7.50 -21.80 6.42
CA VAL A 155 8.19 -22.84 5.64
C VAL A 155 9.65 -22.94 6.09
N ASN A 156 9.84 -23.39 7.33
CA ASN A 156 11.15 -23.70 7.90
C ASN A 156 11.37 -25.21 7.86
N LEU A 157 12.37 -25.68 7.10
CA LEU A 157 12.72 -27.09 7.08
C LEU A 157 13.68 -27.37 8.23
N LEU A 158 13.25 -28.18 9.20
CA LEU A 158 14.07 -28.53 10.39
C LEU A 158 14.56 -27.30 11.17
N GLY A 159 13.77 -26.23 11.22
CA GLY A 159 14.14 -24.97 11.87
C GLY A 159 15.13 -24.11 11.08
N TYR A 160 15.56 -24.55 9.89
CA TYR A 160 16.36 -23.75 8.97
C TYR A 160 15.43 -22.96 8.03
N GLY A 161 15.52 -21.62 8.13
CA GLY A 161 14.87 -20.72 7.18
C GLY A 161 15.73 -20.61 5.92
N PHE A 162 15.19 -21.07 4.78
CA PHE A 162 15.91 -21.03 3.50
C PHE A 162 16.15 -19.60 2.98
N ASP A 163 15.32 -18.64 3.38
CA ASP A 163 15.34 -17.27 2.87
C ASP A 163 15.90 -16.27 3.89
N TYR A 164 17.24 -16.23 4.02
CA TYR A 164 17.92 -15.31 4.95
C TYR A 164 18.20 -13.92 4.35
N THR A 165 18.06 -13.75 3.04
CA THR A 165 18.42 -12.51 2.33
C THR A 165 17.56 -11.31 2.75
N PRO A 166 16.21 -11.41 2.79
CA PRO A 166 15.35 -10.33 3.27
C PRO A 166 15.60 -9.96 4.73
N THR A 167 15.97 -10.96 5.54
CA THR A 167 16.33 -10.75 6.95
C THR A 167 17.60 -9.90 7.06
N ASN A 168 18.64 -10.24 6.31
CA ASN A 168 19.87 -9.44 6.27
C ASN A 168 19.63 -8.04 5.69
N PHE A 169 18.75 -7.91 4.70
CA PHE A 169 18.35 -6.62 4.16
C PHE A 169 17.61 -5.75 5.20
N ARG A 170 16.73 -6.35 6.00
CA ARG A 170 16.06 -5.65 7.12
C ARG A 170 17.06 -5.22 8.20
N LYS A 171 18.05 -6.06 8.52
CA LYS A 171 19.16 -5.70 9.43
C LYS A 171 19.94 -4.48 8.93
N GLU A 172 20.25 -4.45 7.63
CA GLU A 172 20.94 -3.31 7.00
C GLU A 172 20.14 -2.02 7.15
N ILE A 173 18.83 -2.06 6.89
CA ILE A 173 17.95 -0.89 7.09
C ILE A 173 17.97 -0.45 8.56
N LEU A 174 17.84 -1.39 9.51
CA LEU A 174 17.84 -1.07 10.94
C LEU A 174 19.16 -0.48 11.41
N VAL A 175 20.29 -0.99 10.93
CA VAL A 175 21.62 -0.44 11.22
C VAL A 175 21.79 0.94 10.61
N HIS A 176 21.32 1.15 9.39
CA HIS A 176 21.31 2.47 8.76
C HIS A 176 20.46 3.48 9.52
N GLU A 177 19.24 3.11 9.95
CA GLU A 177 18.37 3.96 10.76
C GLU A 177 18.96 4.22 12.15
N ALA A 178 19.66 3.26 12.75
CA ALA A 178 20.31 3.43 14.05
C ALA A 178 21.47 4.43 14.01
N HIS A 179 22.26 4.44 12.93
CA HIS A 179 23.44 5.31 12.80
C HIS A 179 23.15 6.64 12.10
N ARG A 180 22.20 6.66 11.17
CA ARG A 180 21.84 7.83 10.35
C ARG A 180 20.33 7.99 10.33
N HIS A 181 19.79 8.34 11.48
CA HIS A 181 18.40 8.68 11.57
C HIS A 181 18.19 10.08 10.98
N PRO A 182 17.41 10.24 9.90
CA PRO A 182 17.27 11.52 9.22
C PRO A 182 16.76 12.62 10.14
N PHE A 183 16.01 12.27 11.19
CA PHE A 183 15.54 13.24 12.18
C PHE A 183 16.64 13.73 13.12
N ILE A 184 17.55 12.83 13.54
CA ILE A 184 18.68 13.21 14.42
C ILE A 184 19.66 14.07 13.64
N ASP A 185 19.95 13.74 12.38
CA ASP A 185 20.83 14.52 11.52
C ASP A 185 20.28 15.93 11.27
N ARG A 186 18.97 16.03 11.01
CA ARG A 186 18.31 17.33 10.80
C ARG A 186 18.22 18.15 12.09
N LEU A 187 17.96 17.52 13.24
CA LEU A 187 18.04 18.17 14.56
C LEU A 187 19.46 18.67 14.83
N GLY A 188 20.47 17.84 14.62
CA GLY A 188 21.88 18.18 14.80
C GLY A 188 22.28 19.37 13.91
N ALA A 189 21.90 19.34 12.63
CA ALA A 189 22.11 20.46 11.72
C ALA A 189 21.42 21.75 12.20
N MET A 190 20.20 21.65 12.74
CA MET A 190 19.47 22.78 13.31
C MET A 190 20.20 23.37 14.52
N TYR A 191 20.70 22.54 15.44
CA TYR A 191 21.51 22.99 16.57
C TYR A 191 22.82 23.65 16.12
N MET A 192 23.50 23.07 15.13
CA MET A 192 24.72 23.66 14.54
C MET A 192 24.43 25.02 13.90
N MET A 193 23.31 25.19 13.20
CA MET A 193 22.88 26.47 12.65
C MET A 193 22.57 27.49 13.75
N ARG A 194 21.92 27.06 14.85
CA ARG A 194 21.68 27.92 16.02
C ARG A 194 22.98 28.43 16.62
N LEU A 195 24.00 27.58 16.75
CA LEU A 195 25.32 27.99 17.24
C LEU A 195 26.00 28.97 16.29
N LYS A 196 25.95 28.71 14.98
CA LYS A 196 26.58 29.56 13.96
C LYS A 196 25.98 30.97 13.88
N TYR A 197 24.65 31.09 13.97
CA TYR A 197 23.95 32.37 13.79
C TYR A 197 23.55 33.07 15.10
N GLY A 198 23.73 32.42 16.26
CA GLY A 198 23.44 32.96 17.57
C GLY A 198 22.02 33.53 17.67
N ARG A 199 21.89 34.80 18.07
CA ARG A 199 20.60 35.49 18.21
C ARG A 199 19.86 35.67 16.88
N ARG A 200 20.54 35.63 15.73
CA ARG A 200 19.90 35.76 14.41
C ARG A 200 19.15 34.51 13.98
N PHE A 201 19.35 33.37 14.65
CA PHE A 201 18.63 32.13 14.36
C PHE A 201 17.13 32.21 14.66
N SER A 202 16.69 33.09 15.57
CA SER A 202 15.26 33.30 15.82
C SER A 202 14.60 34.29 14.87
N SER A 203 15.34 34.87 13.91
CA SER A 203 14.77 35.75 12.88
C SER A 203 13.75 35.01 11.99
N ASP A 204 12.99 35.76 11.19
CA ASP A 204 11.98 35.23 10.28
C ASP A 204 12.54 34.15 9.34
N ALA A 205 13.80 34.25 8.94
CA ALA A 205 14.49 33.22 8.19
C ALA A 205 14.58 31.88 8.96
N GLY A 206 14.84 31.91 10.27
CA GLY A 206 14.83 30.73 11.12
C GLY A 206 13.43 30.24 11.50
N ALA A 207 12.41 31.09 11.45
CA ALA A 207 11.01 30.66 11.53
C ALA A 207 10.60 29.84 10.29
N CYS A 208 11.06 30.24 9.10
CA CYS A 208 10.86 29.48 7.86
C CYS A 208 11.52 28.08 7.94
N TRP A 209 12.76 28.00 8.44
CA TRP A 209 13.43 26.72 8.67
C TRP A 209 12.71 25.82 9.67
N ARG A 210 12.23 26.37 10.79
CA ARG A 210 11.42 25.61 11.75
C ARG A 210 10.12 25.09 11.13
N ARG A 211 9.46 25.87 10.27
CA ARG A 211 8.28 25.42 9.54
C ARG A 211 8.60 24.31 8.53
N LEU A 212 9.65 24.48 7.71
CA LEU A 212 10.10 23.45 6.77
C LEU A 212 10.45 22.15 7.51
N PHE A 213 11.06 22.28 8.68
CA PHE A 213 11.44 21.17 9.53
C PHE A 213 10.24 20.45 10.14
N VAL A 214 9.25 21.17 10.69
CA VAL A 214 7.98 20.56 11.16
C VAL A 214 7.24 19.89 10.00
N LEU A 215 7.22 20.50 8.81
CA LEU A 215 6.67 19.93 7.59
C LEU A 215 7.35 18.61 7.18
N ALA A 216 8.68 18.58 7.25
CA ALA A 216 9.47 17.41 6.87
C ALA A 216 9.44 16.30 7.93
N LEU A 217 9.39 16.65 9.22
CA LEU A 217 9.42 15.70 10.33
C LEU A 217 8.05 15.13 10.68
N MET A 218 7.05 16.00 10.74
CA MET A 218 5.73 15.70 11.27
C MET A 218 4.67 16.23 10.31
N PRO A 219 4.58 15.70 9.08
CA PRO A 219 3.56 16.13 8.13
C PRO A 219 2.14 15.92 8.68
N TRP A 220 1.94 15.02 9.65
CA TRP A 220 0.67 14.87 10.35
C TRP A 220 0.31 16.06 11.26
N LEU A 221 1.29 16.84 11.75
CA LEU A 221 1.03 18.07 12.51
C LEU A 221 0.45 19.19 11.65
N LEU A 222 0.54 19.10 10.31
CA LEU A 222 -0.12 20.08 9.43
C LEU A 222 -1.62 20.10 9.62
N ARG A 223 -2.23 18.93 9.86
CA ARG A 223 -3.67 18.81 10.07
C ARG A 223 -4.13 19.61 11.29
N TYR A 224 -3.33 19.61 12.36
CA TYR A 224 -3.64 20.37 13.57
C TYR A 224 -3.34 21.87 13.45
N ARG A 225 -2.56 22.28 12.44
CA ARG A 225 -2.23 23.70 12.25
C ARG A 225 -3.34 24.45 11.53
N ASP A 226 -3.96 23.85 10.53
CA ASP A 226 -5.06 24.49 9.79
C ASP A 226 -6.29 24.70 10.68
N GLU A 227 -6.56 23.78 11.62
CA GLU A 227 -7.63 23.94 12.61
C GLU A 227 -7.38 25.15 13.54
N SER A 228 -6.15 25.28 14.07
CA SER A 228 -5.79 26.38 14.97
C SER A 228 -5.81 27.77 14.31
N GLY A 229 -5.47 27.88 13.02
CA GLY A 229 -5.48 29.16 12.29
C GLY A 229 -6.90 29.69 12.05
N SER A 230 -7.83 28.79 11.76
CA SER A 230 -9.24 29.14 11.55
C SER A 230 -9.92 29.67 12.82
N ASP A 231 -9.50 29.20 13.99
CA ASP A 231 -10.03 29.64 15.28
C ASP A 231 -9.53 31.03 15.66
N TYR A 232 -8.28 31.37 15.32
CA TYR A 232 -7.75 32.73 15.52
C TYR A 232 -8.43 33.75 14.60
N GLU A 233 -8.66 33.43 13.31
CA GLU A 233 -9.41 34.32 12.40
C GLU A 233 -10.86 34.49 12.83
N ARG A 234 -11.52 33.43 13.33
CA ARG A 234 -12.87 33.54 13.90
C ARG A 234 -12.89 34.43 15.13
N GLN A 235 -11.93 34.28 16.04
CA GLN A 235 -11.85 35.12 17.24
C GLN A 235 -11.55 36.59 16.90
N SER A 236 -10.68 36.87 15.93
CA SER A 236 -10.41 38.25 15.50
C SER A 236 -11.63 38.89 14.84
N ASN A 237 -12.36 38.15 14.02
CA ASN A 237 -13.57 38.65 13.36
C ASN A 237 -14.68 38.89 14.39
N LEU A 238 -14.86 37.99 15.36
CA LEU A 238 -15.82 38.19 16.46
C LEU A 238 -15.47 39.40 17.33
N ALA A 239 -14.18 39.65 17.60
CA ALA A 239 -13.73 40.83 18.34
C ALA A 239 -13.95 42.14 17.55
N ALA A 240 -13.74 42.13 16.23
CA ALA A 240 -14.00 43.27 15.36
C ALA A 240 -15.50 43.60 15.28
N THR A 241 -16.36 42.58 15.11
CA THR A 241 -17.82 42.76 15.11
C THR A 241 -18.32 43.29 16.45
N ALA A 242 -17.77 42.82 17.58
CA ALA A 242 -18.15 43.32 18.91
C ALA A 242 -17.79 44.81 19.13
N GLN A 243 -16.73 45.32 18.50
CA GLN A 243 -16.40 46.75 18.55
C GLN A 243 -17.35 47.59 17.70
N GLU A 244 -17.74 47.10 16.52
CA GLU A 244 -18.66 47.79 15.62
C GLU A 244 -20.09 47.91 16.21
N ASP A 245 -20.55 46.87 16.92
CA ASP A 245 -21.83 46.89 17.63
C ASP A 245 -21.83 47.86 18.83
N THR A 246 -20.66 48.09 19.44
CA THR A 246 -20.52 49.03 20.58
C THR A 246 -20.57 50.49 20.10
N GLU A 247 -20.00 50.81 18.94
CA GLU A 247 -20.05 52.18 18.38
C GLU A 247 -21.42 52.52 17.76
N THR A 248 -22.18 51.52 17.31
CA THR A 248 -23.49 51.76 16.68
C THR A 248 -24.63 51.94 17.69
N SER A 249 -24.46 51.47 18.94
CA SER A 249 -25.48 51.62 19.99
C SER A 249 -25.54 53.01 20.61
N ASP A 250 -24.51 53.85 20.48
CA ASP A 250 -24.50 55.22 21.02
C ASP A 250 -25.15 56.25 20.07
N ASN A 251 -25.46 55.88 18.82
CA ASN A 251 -26.07 56.77 17.84
C ASN A 251 -27.57 56.51 17.56
N GLN A 252 -28.21 55.56 18.26
CA GLN A 252 -29.63 55.22 18.09
C GLN A 252 -30.51 55.51 19.32
N SER A 253 -30.06 56.35 20.25
CA SER A 253 -30.92 56.89 21.33
C SER A 253 -31.67 58.16 20.92
N SER A 254 -32.15 58.26 19.69
CA SER A 254 -33.15 59.26 19.30
C SER A 254 -33.79 58.93 17.95
N PHE A 255 -34.74 57.97 17.90
CA PHE A 255 -35.99 58.12 17.15
C PHE A 255 -36.91 56.89 17.32
N THR A 256 -38.08 57.17 17.90
CA THR A 256 -39.40 56.55 17.68
C THR A 256 -39.64 55.07 17.98
N ALA A 257 -40.52 54.90 18.97
CA ALA A 257 -41.44 53.79 19.17
C ALA A 257 -42.28 53.45 17.93
N ALA A 258 -42.41 52.16 17.60
CA ALA A 258 -43.67 51.42 17.56
C ALA A 258 -43.56 50.11 16.76
N SER A 259 -44.11 49.04 17.37
CA SER A 259 -44.79 47.92 16.71
C SER A 259 -44.01 46.69 16.21
N SER A 260 -44.43 45.57 16.80
CA SER A 260 -44.62 44.24 16.21
C SER A 260 -43.52 43.17 16.32
N LYS A 261 -43.78 42.30 17.30
CA LYS A 261 -43.47 40.86 17.41
C LYS A 261 -43.10 40.15 16.09
N THR A 262 -41.93 39.50 16.10
CA THR A 262 -41.74 38.11 15.62
C THR A 262 -40.40 37.52 16.08
N LYS A 263 -40.45 36.43 16.85
CA LYS A 263 -39.31 35.59 17.24
C LYS A 263 -38.87 34.71 16.06
N PRO A 264 -37.56 34.64 15.69
CA PRO A 264 -37.04 33.51 14.94
C PRO A 264 -36.42 32.50 15.92
N GLN A 265 -37.27 31.58 16.38
CA GLN A 265 -36.86 30.35 17.04
C GLN A 265 -36.56 29.30 15.95
N ARG A 266 -35.42 29.39 15.25
CA ARG A 266 -35.12 28.45 14.15
C ARG A 266 -33.65 28.08 13.89
N GLU A 267 -32.73 28.33 14.81
CA GLU A 267 -31.34 27.87 14.63
C GLU A 267 -30.92 26.65 15.48
N ASN A 268 -31.65 26.29 16.53
CA ASN A 268 -31.26 25.17 17.40
C ASN A 268 -31.61 23.75 16.90
N LYS A 269 -32.25 23.60 15.73
CA LYS A 269 -32.59 22.26 15.20
C LYS A 269 -31.52 21.66 14.28
N VAL A 270 -30.66 22.47 13.66
CA VAL A 270 -29.64 21.96 12.72
C VAL A 270 -28.43 21.37 13.47
N ILE A 271 -28.10 21.90 14.66
CA ILE A 271 -26.95 21.42 15.43
C ILE A 271 -27.22 20.06 16.10
N GLN A 272 -28.46 19.76 16.50
CA GLN A 272 -28.79 18.45 17.09
C GLN A 272 -28.80 17.30 16.07
N ASP A 273 -29.09 17.57 14.79
CA ASP A 273 -29.19 16.51 13.76
C ASP A 273 -27.79 16.07 13.25
N LEU A 274 -26.79 16.95 13.33
CA LEU A 274 -25.39 16.62 13.00
C LEU A 274 -24.70 15.78 14.09
N ALA A 275 -25.02 15.99 15.36
CA ALA A 275 -24.45 15.20 16.46
C ALA A 275 -24.93 13.74 16.47
N GLY A 276 -26.13 13.46 15.94
CA GLY A 276 -26.67 12.11 15.84
C GLY A 276 -25.99 11.23 14.78
N ARG A 277 -25.61 11.81 13.63
CA ARG A 277 -25.02 11.05 12.50
C ARG A 277 -23.58 10.61 12.74
N VAL A 278 -22.80 11.35 13.52
CA VAL A 278 -21.39 10.99 13.82
C VAL A 278 -21.31 9.76 14.75
N LYS A 279 -22.29 9.56 15.65
CA LYS A 279 -22.31 8.38 16.54
C LYS A 279 -22.55 7.06 15.82
N VAL A 280 -23.23 7.07 14.66
CA VAL A 280 -23.55 5.84 13.90
C VAL A 280 -22.35 5.37 13.07
N ALA A 281 -21.48 6.27 12.62
CA ALA A 281 -20.33 5.91 11.80
C ALA A 281 -19.18 5.22 12.58
N VAL A 282 -19.12 5.38 13.91
CA VAL A 282 -18.04 4.83 14.74
C VAL A 282 -18.33 3.40 15.22
N LEU A 283 -19.58 2.94 15.13
CA LEU A 283 -19.97 1.60 15.59
C LEU A 283 -19.86 0.50 14.51
N HIS A 284 -19.55 0.84 13.26
CA HIS A 284 -19.49 -0.15 12.17
C HIS A 284 -18.07 -0.57 11.73
N THR A 285 -17.03 -0.20 12.48
CA THR A 285 -15.63 -0.57 12.18
C THR A 285 -14.97 -1.46 13.24
N ARG A 286 -15.78 -2.12 14.08
CA ARG A 286 -15.34 -3.23 14.93
C ARG A 286 -16.17 -4.46 14.64
N ASP A 287 -15.71 -5.24 13.66
CA ASP A 287 -15.84 -6.70 13.56
C ASP A 287 -14.72 -7.20 12.64
#